data_AF-A0A4R0XL90-F1
#
_entry.id   AF-A0A4R0XL90-F1
#
_cell.length_a   1.000
_cell.length_b   1.000
_cell.length_c   1.000
_cell.angle_alpha   90.00
_cell.angle_beta   90.00
_cell.angle_gamma   90.00
#
_symmetry.space_group_name_H-M   'P 1'
#
loop_
_entity.id
_entity.type
_entity.pdbx_description
1 polymer ?
#
loop_
_entity_poly.entity_id
_entity_poly.type
_entity_poly.pdbx_seq_one_letter_code
_entity_poly.pdbx_strand_id
1 'polypeptide(L)'
;MSDTRHTLPAGAQPSRRASTTGGGGLFSTEDWWAVWVGLLVIVVAWALFASGSSIKWLATAPAKWTDPGAAGQDLIKHLPNYIALFVVFAALFGVSLGVLKQRIAHFLASFAILFAVSVLIFEVGAWANASKYNLEPPLVALALGLLISNVFRLPEWFSAGLRVEFYIKVGIVLLGATLPFTLLVWAGPVAVGQATIVSLVTFFVLFFAAKALGLDKRFAAVLGVGGAVCGVSAAIAIAGAVRR
;
A
#
# COMPACT_ATOMS: atom_id res chain seq x y z
N MET A 1 22.99 6.08 55.60
CA MET A 1 22.45 4.74 55.91
C MET A 1 20.95 4.87 55.83
N SER A 2 20.20 4.33 54.88
CA SER A 2 20.46 3.26 53.92
C SER A 2 19.53 3.43 52.72
N ASP A 3 20.06 3.09 51.54
CA ASP A 3 19.31 2.81 50.32
C ASP A 3 18.16 1.83 50.57
N THR A 4 17.02 2.05 49.92
CA THR A 4 16.12 0.96 49.50
C THR A 4 15.53 1.32 48.15
N ARG A 5 16.36 1.12 47.12
CA ARG A 5 15.92 0.99 45.73
C ARG A 5 15.01 -0.23 45.64
N HIS A 6 13.74 -0.02 45.31
CA HIS A 6 12.87 -1.09 44.84
C HIS A 6 13.42 -1.63 43.52
N THR A 7 14.09 -2.78 43.61
CA THR A 7 14.50 -3.59 42.48
C THR A 7 13.26 -4.30 41.93
N LEU A 8 12.82 -3.88 40.73
CA LEU A 8 11.87 -4.65 39.93
C LEU A 8 12.53 -6.01 39.58
N PRO A 9 11.84 -7.15 39.76
CA PRO A 9 12.41 -8.44 39.43
C PRO A 9 12.70 -8.53 37.93
N ALA A 10 13.99 -8.64 37.61
CA ALA A 10 14.50 -9.11 36.34
C ALA A 10 13.99 -10.54 36.12
N GLY A 11 13.20 -10.78 35.07
CA GLY A 11 12.73 -12.14 34.81
C GLY A 11 11.60 -12.35 33.80
N ALA A 12 10.99 -11.32 33.21
CA ALA A 12 10.04 -11.53 32.13
C ALA A 12 10.80 -11.63 30.78
N GLN A 13 11.35 -12.81 30.52
CA GLN A 13 11.81 -13.20 29.19
C GLN A 13 10.68 -12.91 28.19
N PRO A 14 10.91 -12.19 27.08
CA PRO A 14 9.93 -12.17 26.01
C PRO A 14 9.86 -13.61 25.50
N SER A 15 8.69 -14.24 25.66
CA SER A 15 8.39 -15.54 25.10
C SER A 15 8.92 -15.55 23.66
N ARG A 16 9.97 -16.33 23.40
CA ARG A 16 10.29 -16.80 22.06
C ARG A 16 9.03 -17.51 21.60
N ARG A 17 8.15 -16.82 20.88
CA ARG A 17 7.26 -17.50 19.95
C ARG A 17 8.21 -18.15 18.97
N ALA A 18 8.43 -19.45 19.17
CA ALA A 18 8.95 -20.32 18.15
C ALA A 18 8.24 -19.94 16.86
N SER A 19 9.01 -19.47 15.88
CA SER A 19 8.58 -19.49 14.50
C SER A 19 8.31 -20.94 14.18
N THR A 20 7.08 -21.39 14.41
CA THR A 20 6.58 -22.63 13.83
C THR A 20 6.68 -22.40 12.33
N THR A 21 7.72 -23.00 11.75
CA THR A 21 7.82 -23.37 10.36
C THR A 21 6.62 -24.27 10.06
N GLY A 22 5.45 -23.66 9.89
CA GLY A 22 4.22 -24.34 9.55
C GLY A 22 4.12 -24.32 8.03
N GLY A 23 4.31 -25.48 7.41
CA GLY A 23 3.98 -25.68 6.01
C GLY A 23 2.51 -25.36 5.76
N GLY A 24 2.22 -24.12 5.42
CA GLY A 24 0.91 -23.68 4.94
C GLY A 24 0.87 -23.87 3.44
N GLY A 25 0.03 -24.80 2.97
CA GLY A 25 -0.10 -25.08 1.55
C GLY A 25 -0.39 -23.82 0.71
N LEU A 26 -0.09 -23.91 -0.58
CA LEU A 26 -0.27 -22.88 -1.62
C LEU A 26 -1.62 -22.12 -1.63
N PHE A 27 -2.59 -22.52 -0.81
CA PHE A 27 -3.95 -21.96 -0.75
C PHE A 27 -4.39 -21.48 0.65
N SER A 28 -3.53 -21.52 1.66
CA SER A 28 -3.94 -21.23 3.06
C SER A 28 -3.60 -19.84 3.58
N THR A 29 -2.69 -19.08 2.94
CA THR A 29 -2.29 -17.75 3.42
C THR A 29 -2.79 -16.64 2.52
N GLU A 30 -3.04 -15.46 3.11
CA GLU A 30 -3.40 -14.23 2.39
C GLU A 30 -2.33 -13.86 1.34
N ASP A 31 -1.06 -14.14 1.65
CA ASP A 31 0.10 -13.92 0.79
C ASP A 31 0.00 -14.69 -0.52
N TRP A 32 -0.32 -15.98 -0.44
CA TRP A 32 -0.49 -16.83 -1.62
C TRP A 32 -1.71 -16.42 -2.44
N TRP A 33 -2.79 -16.02 -1.79
CA TRP A 33 -3.96 -15.50 -2.49
C TRP A 33 -3.65 -14.23 -3.28
N ALA A 34 -2.81 -13.33 -2.76
CA ALA A 34 -2.37 -12.17 -3.52
C ALA A 34 -1.60 -12.56 -4.79
N VAL A 35 -0.75 -13.58 -4.71
CA VAL A 35 -0.01 -14.13 -5.86
C VAL A 35 -0.96 -14.76 -6.87
N TRP A 36 -1.93 -15.58 -6.42
CA TRP A 36 -2.90 -16.22 -7.29
C TRP A 36 -3.80 -15.22 -8.02
N VAL A 37 -4.26 -14.17 -7.32
CA VAL A 37 -5.03 -13.09 -7.93
C VAL A 37 -4.21 -12.39 -9.00
N GLY A 38 -2.96 -12.04 -8.70
CA GLY A 38 -2.06 -11.43 -9.68
C GLY A 38 -1.85 -12.32 -10.90
N LEU A 39 -1.56 -13.61 -10.70
CA LEU A 39 -1.34 -14.59 -11.77
C LEU A 39 -2.60 -14.78 -12.63
N LEU A 40 -3.78 -14.88 -12.00
CA LEU A 40 -5.06 -14.98 -12.71
C LEU A 40 -5.26 -13.76 -13.62
N VAL A 41 -5.03 -12.55 -13.10
CA VAL A 41 -5.15 -11.31 -13.89
C VAL A 41 -4.17 -11.33 -15.08
N ILE A 42 -2.93 -11.78 -14.89
CA ILE A 42 -1.92 -11.90 -15.95
C ILE A 42 -2.38 -12.88 -17.04
N VAL A 43 -2.87 -14.06 -16.65
CA VAL A 43 -3.35 -15.09 -17.59
C VAL A 43 -4.56 -14.61 -18.37
N VAL A 44 -5.52 -13.96 -17.71
CA VAL A 44 -6.70 -13.37 -18.36
C VAL A 44 -6.28 -12.27 -19.33
N ALA A 45 -5.33 -11.41 -18.95
CA ALA A 45 -4.80 -10.36 -19.82
C ALA A 45 -4.10 -10.93 -21.06
N TRP A 46 -3.30 -11.96 -20.88
CA TRP A 46 -2.64 -12.66 -21.98
C TRP A 46 -3.64 -13.34 -22.92
N ALA A 47 -4.66 -14.03 -22.37
CA ALA A 47 -5.70 -14.69 -23.15
C ALA A 47 -6.53 -13.68 -23.97
N LEU A 48 -6.90 -12.54 -23.37
CA LEU A 48 -7.60 -11.48 -24.07
C LEU A 48 -6.74 -10.88 -25.19
N PHE A 49 -5.47 -10.60 -24.91
CA PHE A 49 -4.52 -10.11 -25.92
C PHE A 49 -4.37 -11.10 -27.09
N ALA A 50 -4.27 -12.40 -26.81
CA ALA A 50 -4.22 -13.45 -27.82
C ALA A 50 -5.51 -13.54 -28.66
N SER A 51 -6.66 -13.19 -28.10
CA SER A 51 -7.94 -13.13 -28.81
C SER A 51 -8.17 -11.84 -29.62
N GLY A 52 -7.19 -10.93 -29.64
CA GLY A 52 -7.28 -9.64 -30.36
C GLY A 52 -8.10 -8.57 -29.64
N SER A 53 -8.55 -8.83 -28.41
CA SER A 53 -9.24 -7.87 -27.54
C SER A 53 -8.29 -7.29 -26.50
N SER A 54 -8.50 -6.04 -26.08
CA SER A 54 -7.64 -5.38 -25.10
C SER A 54 -8.42 -5.03 -23.83
N ILE A 55 -7.82 -5.17 -22.65
CA ILE A 55 -8.39 -4.69 -21.37
C ILE A 55 -8.37 -3.15 -21.28
N LYS A 56 -7.75 -2.46 -22.25
CA LYS A 56 -7.58 -0.99 -22.19
C LYS A 56 -8.90 -0.22 -22.05
N TRP A 57 -10.02 -0.77 -22.53
CA TRP A 57 -11.34 -0.15 -22.33
C TRP A 57 -11.77 -0.13 -20.85
N LEU A 58 -11.29 -1.08 -20.03
CA LEU A 58 -11.61 -1.17 -18.61
C LEU A 58 -10.76 -0.23 -17.74
N ALA A 59 -9.56 0.13 -18.22
CA ALA A 59 -8.61 1.01 -17.53
C ALA A 59 -8.74 2.46 -17.99
N THR A 60 -9.90 3.08 -17.76
CA THR A 60 -10.11 4.52 -18.03
C THR A 60 -9.50 5.36 -16.91
N ALA A 61 -8.40 6.04 -17.21
CA ALA A 61 -7.89 7.13 -16.38
C ALA A 61 -8.70 8.41 -16.66
N PRO A 62 -9.04 9.21 -15.64
CA PRO A 62 -9.74 10.48 -15.85
C PRO A 62 -8.99 11.39 -16.83
N ALA A 63 -9.70 12.01 -17.76
CA ALA A 63 -9.10 13.00 -18.64
C ALA A 63 -8.69 14.25 -17.84
N LYS A 64 -7.59 14.91 -18.23
CA LYS A 64 -7.21 16.17 -17.61
C LYS A 64 -8.28 17.23 -17.88
N TRP A 65 -8.80 17.85 -16.83
CA TRP A 65 -9.88 18.82 -16.95
C TRP A 65 -9.53 20.17 -16.32
N THR A 66 -10.01 21.25 -16.93
CA THR A 66 -9.93 22.64 -16.42
C THR A 66 -11.28 23.11 -15.90
N ASP A 67 -12.37 22.64 -16.53
CA ASP A 67 -13.74 23.02 -16.21
C ASP A 67 -14.46 21.91 -15.43
N PRO A 68 -15.07 22.20 -14.26
CA PRO A 68 -15.80 21.20 -13.47
C PRO A 68 -16.96 20.53 -14.23
N GLY A 69 -17.57 21.26 -15.17
CA GLY A 69 -18.62 20.74 -16.04
C GLY A 69 -18.13 19.71 -17.06
N ALA A 70 -16.89 19.85 -17.54
CA ALA A 70 -16.28 18.87 -18.44
C ALA A 70 -15.90 17.58 -17.70
N ALA A 71 -15.42 17.70 -16.46
CA ALA A 71 -15.11 16.57 -15.59
C ALA A 71 -16.35 15.70 -15.31
N GLY A 72 -17.47 16.34 -14.96
CA GLY A 72 -18.72 15.63 -14.71
C GLY A 72 -19.25 14.89 -15.95
N GLN A 73 -19.12 15.47 -17.14
CA GLN A 73 -19.55 14.81 -18.38
C GLN A 73 -18.63 13.65 -18.79
N ASP A 74 -17.32 13.77 -18.55
CA ASP A 74 -16.35 12.71 -18.79
C ASP A 74 -16.60 11.52 -17.83
N LEU A 75 -16.85 11.81 -16.55
CA LEU A 75 -17.18 10.82 -15.54
C LEU A 75 -18.47 10.06 -15.89
N ILE A 76 -19.50 10.75 -16.40
CA ILE A 76 -20.76 10.11 -16.83
C ILE A 76 -20.54 9.22 -18.07
N LYS A 77 -19.73 9.68 -19.03
CA LYS A 77 -19.42 8.91 -20.24
C LYS A 77 -18.62 7.64 -19.93
N HIS A 78 -17.71 7.72 -18.96
CA HIS A 78 -16.87 6.59 -18.54
C HIS A 78 -17.44 5.82 -17.34
N LEU A 79 -18.63 6.21 -16.86
CA LEU A 79 -19.35 5.51 -15.79
C LEU A 79 -19.51 3.99 -16.04
N PRO A 80 -19.88 3.49 -17.24
CA PRO A 80 -19.94 2.05 -17.48
C PRO A 80 -18.58 1.36 -17.30
N ASN A 81 -17.48 2.05 -17.64
CA ASN A 81 -16.12 1.53 -17.50
C ASN A 81 -15.72 1.49 -16.03
N TYR A 82 -16.04 2.53 -15.25
CA TYR A 82 -15.83 2.54 -13.79
C TYR A 82 -16.65 1.47 -13.07
N ILE A 83 -17.91 1.26 -13.46
CA ILE A 83 -18.75 0.18 -12.92
C ILE A 83 -18.18 -1.18 -13.28
N ALA A 84 -17.78 -1.39 -14.54
CA ALA A 84 -17.15 -2.63 -14.96
C ALA A 84 -15.84 -2.89 -14.18
N LEU A 85 -15.02 -1.86 -13.96
CA LEU A 85 -13.79 -1.94 -13.17
C LEU A 85 -14.09 -2.29 -11.71
N PHE A 86 -15.10 -1.66 -11.11
CA PHE A 86 -15.58 -1.99 -9.77
C PHE A 86 -16.02 -3.45 -9.68
N VAL A 87 -16.84 -3.93 -10.62
CA VAL A 87 -17.34 -5.31 -10.63
C VAL A 87 -16.19 -6.30 -10.76
N VAL A 88 -15.22 -6.04 -11.65
CA VAL A 88 -14.06 -6.91 -11.83
C VAL A 88 -13.21 -6.96 -10.56
N PHE A 89 -12.86 -5.83 -9.95
CA PHE A 89 -12.09 -5.85 -8.71
C PHE A 89 -12.87 -6.42 -7.53
N ALA A 90 -14.16 -6.11 -7.42
CA ALA A 90 -15.03 -6.67 -6.40
C ALA A 90 -15.14 -8.19 -6.52
N ALA A 91 -15.21 -8.73 -7.74
CA ALA A 91 -15.19 -10.16 -7.99
C ALA A 91 -13.82 -10.77 -7.63
N LEU A 92 -12.71 -10.18 -8.12
CA LEU A 92 -11.36 -10.68 -7.87
C LEU A 92 -11.03 -10.73 -6.38
N PHE A 93 -11.23 -9.61 -5.68
CA PHE A 93 -10.94 -9.53 -4.24
C PHE A 93 -12.02 -10.22 -3.40
N GLY A 94 -13.28 -10.17 -3.83
CA GLY A 94 -14.40 -10.80 -3.13
C GLY A 94 -14.31 -12.34 -3.15
N VAL A 95 -13.95 -12.94 -4.28
CA VAL A 95 -13.71 -14.40 -4.39
C VAL A 95 -12.55 -14.80 -3.49
N SER A 96 -11.44 -14.06 -3.55
CA SER A 96 -10.27 -14.33 -2.71
C SER A 96 -10.64 -14.32 -1.23
N LEU A 97 -11.35 -13.29 -0.77
CA LEU A 97 -11.75 -13.16 0.64
C LEU A 97 -12.88 -14.13 1.05
N GLY A 98 -13.74 -14.52 0.10
CA GLY A 98 -14.75 -15.55 0.30
C GLY A 98 -14.11 -16.90 0.63
N VAL A 99 -13.00 -17.25 -0.05
CA VAL A 99 -12.25 -18.47 0.26
C VAL A 99 -11.56 -18.39 1.62
N LEU A 100 -11.18 -17.20 2.07
CA LEU A 100 -10.69 -16.95 3.44
C LEU A 100 -11.82 -16.93 4.52
N LYS A 101 -13.05 -17.37 4.19
CA LYS A 101 -14.23 -17.43 5.08
C LYS A 101 -14.63 -16.09 5.71
N GLN A 102 -14.36 -14.98 5.03
CA GLN A 102 -14.71 -13.64 5.52
C GLN A 102 -16.14 -13.24 5.11
N ARG A 103 -16.74 -12.29 5.85
CA ARG A 103 -18.07 -11.77 5.54
C ARG A 103 -18.02 -10.85 4.30
N ILE A 104 -18.32 -11.41 3.12
CA ILE A 104 -18.28 -10.71 1.82
C ILE A 104 -19.16 -9.45 1.81
N ALA A 105 -20.31 -9.47 2.48
CA ALA A 105 -21.22 -8.30 2.52
C ALA A 105 -20.56 -7.05 3.13
N HIS A 106 -19.84 -7.20 4.24
CA HIS A 106 -19.13 -6.08 4.88
C HIS A 106 -17.97 -5.63 4.01
N PHE A 107 -17.23 -6.58 3.42
CA PHE A 107 -16.15 -6.28 2.48
C PHE A 107 -16.66 -5.44 1.30
N LEU A 108 -17.75 -5.86 0.65
CA LEU A 108 -18.27 -5.21 -0.55
C LEU A 108 -18.77 -3.79 -0.26
N ALA A 109 -19.43 -3.59 0.89
CA ALA A 109 -19.86 -2.27 1.33
C ALA A 109 -18.66 -1.33 1.57
N SER A 110 -17.63 -1.80 2.27
CA SER A 110 -16.41 -1.01 2.51
C SER A 110 -15.64 -0.75 1.22
N PHE A 111 -15.53 -1.76 0.36
CA PHE A 111 -14.82 -1.67 -0.92
C PHE A 111 -15.50 -0.69 -1.87
N ALA A 112 -16.83 -0.66 -1.93
CA ALA A 112 -17.59 0.31 -2.73
C ALA A 112 -17.29 1.76 -2.31
N ILE A 113 -17.25 2.03 -1.01
CA ILE A 113 -16.91 3.35 -0.48
C ILE A 113 -15.45 3.70 -0.81
N LEU A 114 -14.51 2.77 -0.56
CA LEU A 114 -13.10 2.99 -0.88
C LEU A 114 -12.87 3.22 -2.37
N PHE A 115 -13.57 2.49 -3.24
CA PHE A 115 -13.50 2.66 -4.69
C PHE A 115 -14.04 4.03 -5.10
N ALA A 116 -15.21 4.44 -4.58
CA ALA A 116 -15.79 5.74 -4.86
C ALA A 116 -14.85 6.88 -4.42
N VAL A 117 -14.31 6.80 -3.21
CA VAL A 117 -13.33 7.77 -2.70
C VAL A 117 -12.06 7.77 -3.57
N SER A 118 -11.58 6.61 -4.00
CA SER A 118 -10.41 6.52 -4.88
C SER A 118 -10.67 7.19 -6.23
N VAL A 119 -11.82 6.94 -6.87
CA VAL A 119 -12.21 7.61 -8.11
C VAL A 119 -12.22 9.13 -7.91
N LEU A 120 -12.82 9.63 -6.83
CA LEU A 120 -12.83 11.06 -6.53
C LEU A 120 -11.41 11.64 -6.36
N ILE A 121 -10.50 10.91 -5.70
CA ILE A 121 -9.11 11.33 -5.54
C ILE A 121 -8.38 11.40 -6.89
N PHE A 122 -8.60 10.42 -7.77
CA PHE A 122 -8.02 10.42 -9.11
C PHE A 122 -8.59 11.55 -9.98
N GLU A 123 -9.88 11.85 -9.87
CA GLU A 123 -10.51 13.00 -10.54
C GLU A 123 -9.92 14.33 -10.06
N VAL A 124 -9.70 14.49 -8.75
CA VAL A 124 -9.02 15.67 -8.19
C VAL A 124 -7.57 15.78 -8.69
N GLY A 125 -6.85 14.65 -8.76
CA GLY A 125 -5.49 14.61 -9.28
C GLY A 125 -5.39 14.85 -10.80
N ALA A 126 -6.47 14.63 -11.55
CA ALA A 126 -6.56 14.92 -12.97
C ALA A 126 -6.84 16.40 -13.29
N TRP A 127 -7.11 17.22 -12.27
CA TRP A 127 -7.30 18.65 -12.47
C TRP A 127 -6.04 19.29 -13.07
N ALA A 128 -6.18 20.09 -14.13
CA ALA A 128 -5.03 20.60 -14.89
C ALA A 128 -4.03 21.43 -14.06
N ASN A 129 -4.49 22.06 -12.98
CA ASN A 129 -3.64 22.80 -12.04
C ASN A 129 -3.10 21.93 -10.89
N ALA A 130 -3.56 20.68 -10.72
CA ALA A 130 -3.12 19.79 -9.64
C ALA A 130 -1.60 19.58 -9.65
N SER A 131 -1.00 19.42 -10.83
CA SER A 131 0.45 19.27 -10.98
C SER A 131 1.23 20.52 -10.55
N LYS A 132 0.63 21.72 -10.62
CA LYS A 132 1.27 22.96 -10.15
C LYS A 132 1.30 23.06 -8.62
N TYR A 133 0.35 22.42 -7.94
CA TYR A 133 0.22 22.40 -6.49
C TYR A 133 0.70 21.10 -5.85
N ASN A 134 1.37 20.21 -6.60
CA ASN A 134 1.78 18.87 -6.17
C ASN A 134 0.62 18.03 -5.61
N LEU A 135 -0.61 18.22 -6.10
CA LEU A 135 -1.78 17.45 -5.72
C LEU A 135 -1.80 16.09 -6.46
N GLU A 136 -0.76 15.30 -6.25
CA GLU A 136 -0.72 13.93 -6.76
C GLU A 136 -1.77 13.07 -6.03
N PRO A 137 -2.44 12.13 -6.73
CA PRO A 137 -3.44 11.26 -6.10
C PRO A 137 -2.98 10.60 -4.79
N PRO A 138 -1.73 10.10 -4.65
CA PRO A 138 -1.25 9.55 -3.39
C PRO A 138 -1.17 10.57 -2.25
N LEU A 139 -0.76 11.81 -2.53
CA LEU A 139 -0.66 12.85 -1.51
C LEU A 139 -2.05 13.31 -1.05
N VAL A 140 -2.98 13.45 -2.00
CA VAL A 140 -4.38 13.78 -1.71
C VAL A 140 -5.03 12.65 -0.89
N ALA A 141 -4.78 11.39 -1.25
CA ALA A 141 -5.26 10.23 -0.49
C ALA A 141 -4.72 10.24 0.96
N LEU A 142 -3.44 10.52 1.14
CA LEU A 142 -2.82 10.60 2.47
C LEU A 142 -3.44 11.73 3.31
N ALA A 143 -3.58 12.93 2.73
CA ALA A 143 -4.15 14.09 3.43
C ALA A 143 -5.61 13.85 3.84
N LEU A 144 -6.44 13.33 2.92
CA LEU A 144 -7.83 12.98 3.21
C LEU A 144 -7.92 11.87 4.26
N GLY A 145 -7.10 10.82 4.14
CA GLY A 145 -7.05 9.72 5.11
C GLY A 145 -6.69 10.20 6.52
N LEU A 146 -5.72 11.11 6.63
CA LEU A 146 -5.32 11.73 7.90
C LEU A 146 -6.45 12.57 8.48
N LEU A 147 -7.10 13.41 7.66
CA LEU A 147 -8.21 14.26 8.08
C LEU A 147 -9.39 13.41 8.58
N ILE A 148 -9.78 12.39 7.83
CA ILE A 148 -10.90 11.51 8.17
C ILE A 148 -10.59 10.74 9.45
N SER A 149 -9.38 10.19 9.60
CA SER A 149 -8.97 9.43 10.79
C SER A 149 -8.93 10.30 12.06
N ASN A 150 -8.63 11.59 11.91
CA ASN A 150 -8.57 12.52 13.04
C ASN A 150 -9.95 13.07 13.45
N VAL A 151 -10.88 13.19 12.51
CA VAL A 151 -12.23 13.77 12.76
C VAL A 151 -13.28 12.70 13.03
N PHE A 152 -13.19 11.54 12.38
CA PHE A 152 -14.20 10.49 12.43
C PHE A 152 -13.62 9.17 12.90
N ARG A 153 -14.35 8.47 13.78
CA ARG A 153 -14.03 7.09 14.14
C ARG A 153 -14.68 6.16 13.12
N LEU A 154 -13.85 5.46 12.34
CA LEU A 154 -14.34 4.52 11.33
C LEU A 154 -15.07 3.34 12.01
N PRO A 155 -16.23 2.92 11.48
CA PRO A 155 -16.99 1.83 12.07
C PRO A 155 -16.29 0.48 11.85
N GLU A 156 -16.47 -0.48 12.76
CA GLU A 156 -15.73 -1.75 12.75
C GLU A 156 -15.89 -2.55 11.46
N TRP A 157 -17.07 -2.50 10.82
CA TRP A 157 -17.29 -3.17 9.55
C TRP A 157 -16.43 -2.62 8.41
N PHE A 158 -16.02 -1.34 8.48
CA PHE A 158 -15.19 -0.70 7.47
C PHE A 158 -13.78 -1.27 7.42
N SER A 159 -13.32 -1.83 8.55
CA SER A 159 -12.03 -2.53 8.62
C SER A 159 -11.94 -3.73 7.67
N ALA A 160 -13.07 -4.34 7.31
CA ALA A 160 -13.12 -5.45 6.36
C ALA A 160 -12.65 -5.06 4.95
N GLY A 161 -12.78 -3.79 4.57
CA GLY A 161 -12.26 -3.26 3.30
C GLY A 161 -10.83 -2.71 3.39
N LEU A 162 -10.33 -2.40 4.58
CA LEU A 162 -9.01 -1.76 4.77
C LEU A 162 -7.85 -2.77 4.79
N ARG A 163 -7.82 -3.70 3.84
CA ARG A 163 -6.73 -4.70 3.71
C ARG A 163 -5.57 -4.16 2.87
N VAL A 164 -4.93 -3.12 3.38
CA VAL A 164 -3.84 -2.40 2.71
C VAL A 164 -2.71 -3.35 2.30
N GLU A 165 -2.35 -4.30 3.16
CA GLU A 165 -1.31 -5.29 2.88
C GLU A 165 -1.66 -6.21 1.69
N PHE A 166 -2.89 -6.72 1.64
CA PHE A 166 -3.37 -7.54 0.52
C PHE A 166 -3.33 -6.77 -0.80
N TYR A 167 -3.85 -5.53 -0.82
CA TYR A 167 -3.86 -4.70 -2.03
C TYR A 167 -2.45 -4.33 -2.50
N ILE A 168 -1.55 -3.98 -1.58
CA ILE A 168 -0.16 -3.67 -1.90
C ILE A 168 0.54 -4.91 -2.47
N LYS A 169 0.34 -6.10 -1.88
CA LYS A 169 0.93 -7.35 -2.39
C LYS A 169 0.45 -7.68 -3.80
N VAL A 170 -0.86 -7.60 -4.06
CA VAL A 170 -1.40 -7.81 -5.41
C VAL A 170 -0.81 -6.78 -6.39
N GLY A 171 -0.73 -5.51 -5.97
CA GLY A 171 -0.11 -4.44 -6.76
C GLY A 171 1.35 -4.71 -7.12
N ILE A 172 2.15 -5.20 -6.17
CA ILE A 172 3.57 -5.55 -6.42
C ILE A 172 3.68 -6.72 -7.40
N VAL A 173 2.82 -7.75 -7.29
CA VAL A 173 2.80 -8.88 -8.23
C VAL A 173 2.45 -8.40 -9.64
N LEU A 174 1.43 -7.55 -9.77
CA LEU A 174 1.03 -6.96 -11.06
C LEU A 174 2.11 -6.04 -11.63
N LEU A 175 2.76 -5.22 -10.79
CA LEU A 175 3.88 -4.37 -11.21
C LEU A 175 5.03 -5.22 -11.74
N GLY A 176 5.37 -6.32 -11.08
CA GLY A 176 6.38 -7.27 -11.54
C GLY A 176 6.06 -7.84 -12.93
N ALA A 177 4.79 -8.08 -13.24
CA ALA A 177 4.36 -8.57 -14.56
C ALA A 177 4.56 -7.54 -15.69
N THR A 178 4.62 -6.25 -15.37
CA THR A 178 4.87 -5.19 -16.35
C THR A 178 6.36 -4.97 -16.65
N LEU A 179 7.25 -5.48 -15.80
CA LEU A 179 8.69 -5.27 -15.92
C LEU A 179 9.32 -6.37 -16.79
N PRO A 180 9.95 -6.03 -17.93
CA PRO A 180 10.59 -7.04 -18.76
C PRO A 180 11.83 -7.60 -18.04
N PHE A 181 11.93 -8.93 -18.01
CA PHE A 181 12.98 -9.65 -17.29
C PHE A 181 14.40 -9.24 -17.74
N THR A 182 14.57 -8.90 -19.01
CA THR A 182 15.83 -8.40 -19.57
C THR A 182 16.26 -7.08 -18.93
N LEU A 183 15.34 -6.10 -18.77
CA LEU A 183 15.66 -4.86 -18.06
C LEU A 183 16.00 -5.13 -16.59
N LEU A 184 15.33 -6.08 -15.95
CA LEU A 184 15.59 -6.40 -14.55
C LEU A 184 17.00 -6.98 -14.33
N VAL A 185 17.46 -7.88 -15.20
CA VAL A 185 18.79 -8.50 -15.07
C VAL A 185 19.90 -7.47 -15.34
N TRP A 186 19.74 -6.65 -16.38
CA TRP A 186 20.75 -5.64 -16.74
C TRP A 186 20.76 -4.44 -15.80
N ALA A 187 19.59 -3.92 -15.43
CA ALA A 187 19.48 -2.77 -14.52
C ALA A 187 19.57 -3.16 -13.04
N GLY A 188 19.38 -4.44 -12.70
CA GLY A 188 19.31 -4.93 -11.32
C GLY A 188 20.52 -4.53 -10.47
N PRO A 189 21.76 -4.82 -10.88
CA PRO A 189 22.94 -4.44 -10.11
C PRO A 189 23.07 -2.93 -9.89
N VAL A 190 22.77 -2.14 -10.94
CA VAL A 190 22.82 -0.67 -10.89
C VAL A 190 21.72 -0.13 -9.96
N ALA A 191 20.51 -0.67 -10.06
CA ALA A 191 19.38 -0.28 -9.22
C ALA A 191 19.63 -0.61 -7.74
N VAL A 192 20.18 -1.78 -7.42
CA VAL A 192 20.53 -2.17 -6.06
C VAL A 192 21.65 -1.28 -5.51
N GLY A 193 22.68 -1.00 -6.30
CA GLY A 193 23.75 -0.08 -5.92
C GLY A 193 23.24 1.33 -5.64
N GLN A 194 22.45 1.90 -6.55
CA GLN A 194 21.86 3.22 -6.40
C GLN A 194 20.90 3.30 -5.21
N ALA A 195 20.00 2.32 -5.05
CA ALA A 195 19.06 2.27 -3.93
C ALA A 195 19.80 2.19 -2.59
N THR A 196 20.90 1.42 -2.51
CA THR A 196 21.73 1.33 -1.29
C THR A 196 22.38 2.67 -0.96
N ILE A 197 23.01 3.31 -1.95
CA ILE A 197 23.66 4.62 -1.75
C ILE A 197 22.64 5.67 -1.30
N VAL A 198 21.51 5.78 -2.01
CA VAL A 198 20.43 6.73 -1.65
C VAL A 198 19.89 6.44 -0.25
N SER A 199 19.64 5.17 0.09
CA SER A 199 19.13 4.79 1.42
C SER A 199 20.13 5.16 2.53
N LEU A 200 21.42 4.90 2.34
CA LEU A 200 22.46 5.24 3.33
C LEU A 200 22.59 6.76 3.49
N VAL A 201 22.67 7.50 2.38
CA VAL A 201 22.79 8.96 2.42
C VAL A 201 21.57 9.57 3.11
N THR A 202 20.36 9.18 2.72
CA THR A 202 19.12 9.67 3.35
C THR A 202 19.08 9.31 4.83
N PHE A 203 19.48 8.10 5.22
CA PHE A 203 19.55 7.70 6.63
C PHE A 203 20.49 8.63 7.43
N PHE A 204 21.72 8.84 6.96
CA PHE A 204 22.69 9.67 7.67
C PHE A 204 22.24 11.13 7.74
N VAL A 205 21.73 11.68 6.64
CA VAL A 205 21.22 13.06 6.60
C VAL A 205 20.09 13.24 7.62
N LEU A 206 19.10 12.36 7.63
CA LEU A 206 17.99 12.41 8.57
C LEU A 206 18.44 12.18 10.02
N PHE A 207 19.36 11.25 10.26
CA PHE A 207 19.89 10.97 11.59
C PHE A 207 20.65 12.17 12.18
N PHE A 208 21.55 12.78 11.39
CA PHE A 208 22.31 13.95 11.83
C PHE A 208 21.42 15.18 11.97
N ALA A 209 20.47 15.40 11.06
CA ALA A 209 19.49 16.48 11.18
C ALA A 209 18.63 16.32 12.44
N ALA A 210 18.12 15.12 12.72
CA ALA A 210 17.36 14.85 13.93
C ALA A 210 18.18 15.09 15.21
N LYS A 211 19.44 14.66 15.22
CA LYS A 211 20.35 14.93 16.35
C LYS A 211 20.64 16.43 16.51
N ALA A 212 20.77 17.18 15.41
CA ALA A 212 20.96 18.63 15.44
C ALA A 212 19.72 19.36 15.99
N LEU A 213 18.52 18.82 15.77
CA LEU A 213 17.26 19.30 16.36
C LEU A 213 17.07 18.89 17.83
N GLY A 214 18.07 18.26 18.47
CA GLY A 214 18.01 17.85 19.87
C GLY A 214 17.21 16.56 20.13
N LEU A 215 16.88 15.79 19.09
CA LEU A 215 16.17 14.52 19.25
C LEU A 215 17.10 13.43 19.77
N ASP A 216 16.51 12.53 20.57
CA ASP A 216 17.21 11.39 21.14
C ASP A 216 17.76 10.46 20.05
N LYS A 217 18.93 9.85 20.29
CA LYS A 217 19.59 8.98 19.27
C LYS A 217 18.68 7.84 18.81
N ARG A 218 17.84 7.35 19.73
CA ARG A 218 16.87 6.28 19.45
C ARG A 218 15.80 6.74 18.47
N PHE A 219 15.23 7.93 18.71
CA PHE A 219 14.21 8.51 17.83
C PHE A 219 14.80 8.92 16.47
N ALA A 220 16.00 9.51 16.47
CA ALA A 220 16.74 9.85 15.26
C ALA A 220 17.01 8.61 14.38
N ALA A 221 17.35 7.46 14.99
CA ALA A 221 17.53 6.21 14.26
C ALA A 221 16.22 5.68 13.66
N VAL A 222 15.11 5.74 14.41
CA VAL A 222 13.79 5.33 13.89
C VAL A 222 13.34 6.22 12.73
N LEU A 223 13.47 7.54 12.88
CA LEU A 223 13.11 8.52 11.86
C LEU A 223 14.00 8.38 10.62
N GLY A 224 15.31 8.21 10.80
CA GLY A 224 16.26 8.05 9.70
C GLY A 224 15.99 6.80 8.86
N VAL A 225 15.78 5.64 9.49
CA VAL A 225 15.49 4.38 8.75
C VAL A 225 14.10 4.42 8.15
N GLY A 226 13.10 4.94 8.87
CA GLY A 226 11.73 5.08 8.36
C GLY A 226 11.67 5.97 7.12
N GLY A 227 12.41 7.08 7.12
CA GLY A 227 12.50 8.00 5.98
C GLY A 227 13.37 7.50 4.82
N ALA A 228 14.41 6.70 5.10
CA ALA A 228 15.28 6.15 4.07
C ALA A 228 14.66 4.99 3.29
N VAL A 229 13.82 4.16 3.94
CA VAL A 229 13.25 2.93 3.35
C VAL A 229 11.74 3.09 3.04
N CYS A 230 11.23 4.32 3.12
CA CYS A 230 9.85 4.70 2.78
C CYS A 230 8.75 3.85 3.45
N GLY A 231 9.00 3.29 4.65
CA GLY A 231 8.16 2.21 5.17
C GLY A 231 8.02 2.18 6.69
N VAL A 232 6.77 2.07 7.16
CA VAL A 232 6.42 1.85 8.56
C VAL A 232 7.03 0.53 9.07
N SER A 233 7.14 -0.48 8.21
CA SER A 233 7.78 -1.77 8.52
C SER A 233 9.25 -1.60 8.91
N ALA A 234 9.98 -0.73 8.20
CA ALA A 234 11.39 -0.44 8.49
C ALA A 234 11.53 0.33 9.81
N ALA A 235 10.64 1.30 10.07
CA ALA A 235 10.57 2.03 11.33
C ALA A 235 10.28 1.11 12.53
N ILE A 236 9.35 0.15 12.38
CA ILE A 236 9.03 -0.82 13.44
C ILE A 236 10.23 -1.75 13.71
N ALA A 237 10.89 -2.25 12.66
CA ALA A 237 12.04 -3.14 12.78
C ALA A 237 13.20 -2.48 13.54
N ILE A 238 13.55 -1.23 13.18
CA ILE A 238 14.62 -0.49 13.87
C ILE A 238 14.20 -0.06 15.29
N ALA A 239 12.93 0.29 15.50
CA ALA A 239 12.42 0.63 16.83
C ALA A 239 12.62 -0.53 17.81
N GLY A 240 12.43 -1.78 17.37
CA GLY A 240 12.72 -2.98 18.16
C GLY A 240 14.21 -3.20 18.41
N ALA A 241 15.08 -2.87 17.45
CA ALA A 241 16.52 -3.03 17.57
C ALA A 241 17.16 -1.99 18.51
N VAL A 242 16.67 -0.74 18.50
CA VAL A 242 17.26 0.40 19.21
C VAL A 242 16.64 0.62 20.61
N ARG A 243 15.57 -0.12 20.95
CA ARG A 243 14.96 -0.08 22.30
C ARG A 243 15.78 -0.79 23.37
N ARG A 244 16.70 -1.68 22.99
CA ARG A 244 17.68 -2.29 23.89
C ARG A 244 18.76 -1.26 24.20
#